data_AF-A0A8S0V2T4-F1
#
_entry.id   AF-A0A8S0V2T4-F1
#
_cell.length_a   1.000
_cell.length_b   1.000
_cell.length_c   1.000
_cell.angle_alpha   90.00
_cell.angle_beta   90.00
_cell.angle_gamma   90.00
#
_symmetry.space_group_name_H-M   'P 1'
#
loop_
_entity.id
_entity.type
_entity.pdbx_description
1 polymer ?
#
loop_
_entity_poly.entity_id
_entity_poly.type
_entity_poly.pdbx_seq_one_letter_code
_entity_poly.pdbx_strand_id
1 'polypeptide(L)'
;MLYIQAKELSESEVNISTQLLGQLDALLPSGTPGQHRRRIESNEQKKKRMKPDSDVTRLSPSVRNQLDSLANMKGEQVSARVTPEDAEKDEWFVVKVIHVDKETREFEVLDEEPGDEEESGGQRKYKLPPSRIIPFPKRTDPSSILDFPPGRHVLAVYPGTTALYKATVVQPRKRKTDDYVLEFDDDHEEDGSLPQRLVPFHRVVALPEGHRQ
;
A
#
# COMPACT_ATOMS: atom_id res chain seq x y z
N MET A 1 -8.09 19.07 30.96
CA MET A 1 -6.71 19.04 30.42
C MET A 1 -6.65 18.38 29.04
N LEU A 2 -7.08 17.13 28.86
CA LEU A 2 -7.05 16.44 27.55
C LEU A 2 -7.86 17.14 26.43
N TYR A 3 -9.05 17.66 26.75
CA TYR A 3 -9.88 18.38 25.77
C TYR A 3 -9.22 19.65 25.22
N ILE A 4 -8.51 20.39 26.08
CA ILE A 4 -7.83 21.64 25.69
C ILE A 4 -6.69 21.32 24.72
N GLN A 5 -5.90 20.31 25.04
CA GLN A 5 -4.81 19.84 24.18
C GLN A 5 -5.32 19.30 22.83
N ALA A 6 -6.42 18.54 22.82
CA ALA A 6 -7.03 18.06 21.58
C ALA A 6 -7.58 19.21 20.71
N LYS A 7 -8.16 20.25 21.34
CA LYS A 7 -8.64 21.45 20.66
C LYS A 7 -7.49 22.23 20.01
N GLU A 8 -6.39 22.45 20.75
CA GLU A 8 -5.22 23.15 20.23
C GLU A 8 -4.58 22.40 19.05
N LEU A 9 -4.47 21.07 19.14
CA LEU A 9 -3.95 20.24 18.04
C LEU A 9 -4.84 20.34 16.80
N SER A 10 -6.17 20.25 16.96
CA SER A 10 -7.12 20.39 15.86
C SER A 10 -7.05 21.79 15.22
N GLU A 11 -6.97 22.86 16.01
CA GLU A 11 -6.83 24.23 15.51
C GLU A 11 -5.49 24.42 14.78
N SER A 12 -4.41 23.81 15.28
CA SER A 12 -3.10 23.85 14.63
C SER A 12 -3.11 23.14 13.26
N GLU A 13 -3.77 21.99 13.16
CA GLU A 13 -3.90 21.22 11.93
C GLU A 13 -4.74 21.97 10.88
N VAL A 14 -5.84 22.60 11.30
CA VAL A 14 -6.67 23.44 10.44
C VAL A 14 -5.89 24.65 9.91
N ASN A 15 -5.10 25.30 10.76
CA ASN A 15 -4.27 26.42 10.35
C ASN A 15 -3.20 26.02 9.33
N ILE A 16 -2.50 24.91 9.58
CA ILE A 16 -1.49 24.38 8.65
C ILE A 16 -2.14 24.01 7.31
N SER A 17 -3.30 23.33 7.35
CA SER A 17 -4.05 22.95 6.15
C SER A 17 -4.46 24.17 5.32
N THR A 18 -4.98 25.21 5.99
CA THR A 18 -5.41 26.46 5.35
C THR A 18 -4.22 27.20 4.72
N GLN A 19 -3.08 27.22 5.40
CA GLN A 19 -1.85 27.83 4.88
C GLN A 19 -1.32 27.09 3.64
N LEU A 20 -1.32 25.76 3.67
CA LEU A 20 -0.89 24.94 2.53
C LEU A 20 -1.84 25.10 1.34
N LEU A 21 -3.15 25.19 1.58
CA LEU A 21 -4.15 25.52 0.55
C LEU A 21 -3.86 26.87 -0.12
N GLY A 22 -3.52 27.90 0.66
CA GLY A 22 -3.14 29.20 0.11
C GLY A 22 -1.85 29.15 -0.72
N GLN A 23 -0.88 28.34 -0.30
CA GLN A 23 0.36 28.13 -1.07
C GLN A 23 0.09 27.38 -2.40
N LEU A 24 -0.85 26.43 -2.40
CA LEU A 24 -1.27 25.73 -3.61
C LEU A 24 -2.00 26.67 -4.58
N ASP A 25 -2.86 27.55 -4.07
CA ASP A 25 -3.55 28.56 -4.88
C ASP A 25 -2.56 29.53 -5.54
N ALA A 26 -1.54 29.98 -4.79
CA ALA A 26 -0.48 30.85 -5.30
C ALA A 26 0.43 30.20 -6.37
N LEU A 27 0.47 28.87 -6.44
CA LEU A 27 1.26 28.12 -7.43
C LEU A 27 0.46 27.82 -8.71
N LEU A 28 -0.86 28.06 -8.72
CA LEU A 28 -1.65 28.03 -9.94
C LEU A 28 -1.36 29.33 -10.73
N PRO A 29 -0.95 29.25 -12.01
CA PRO A 29 -0.84 30.44 -12.83
C PRO A 29 -2.23 31.05 -12.91
N SER A 30 -2.36 32.32 -12.54
CA SER A 30 -3.57 33.10 -12.64
C SER A 30 -4.02 33.13 -14.11
N GLY A 31 -4.85 32.15 -14.48
CA GLY A 31 -5.66 32.17 -15.67
C GLY A 31 -6.59 33.37 -15.54
N THR A 32 -6.33 34.38 -16.34
CA THR A 32 -7.16 35.58 -16.45
C THR A 32 -8.62 35.19 -16.68
N PRO A 33 -9.60 35.80 -15.98
CA PRO A 33 -10.98 35.66 -16.37
C PRO A 33 -11.17 36.44 -17.67
N GLY A 34 -11.36 35.71 -18.76
CA GLY A 34 -11.76 36.33 -20.02
C GLY A 34 -13.17 36.89 -19.89
N GLN A 35 -13.35 38.19 -20.17
CA GLN A 35 -14.18 38.66 -21.29
C GLN A 35 -14.07 40.18 -21.52
N HIS A 36 -14.08 40.52 -22.82
CA HIS A 36 -14.39 41.80 -23.48
C HIS A 36 -13.28 42.83 -23.82
N ARG A 37 -12.95 42.78 -25.13
CA ARG A 37 -12.98 43.87 -26.13
C ARG A 37 -11.69 44.68 -26.43
N ARG A 38 -11.33 44.56 -27.72
CA ARG A 38 -10.67 45.50 -28.66
C ARG A 38 -9.13 45.47 -28.79
N ARG A 39 -8.71 44.83 -29.88
CA ARG A 39 -7.88 45.34 -31.01
C ARG A 39 -6.65 46.19 -30.65
N ILE A 40 -5.45 45.75 -31.08
CA ILE A 40 -4.51 46.50 -31.94
C ILE A 40 -3.32 45.60 -32.32
N GLU A 41 -2.95 45.65 -33.60
CA GLU A 41 -1.81 45.00 -34.26
C GLU A 41 -0.45 45.48 -33.72
N SER A 42 0.58 44.63 -33.86
CA SER A 42 1.84 44.91 -34.59
C SER A 42 3.12 44.43 -33.88
N ASN A 43 3.87 43.66 -34.65
CA ASN A 43 5.32 43.74 -34.86
C ASN A 43 6.28 42.78 -34.14
N GLU A 44 7.21 42.30 -34.98
CA GLU A 44 8.25 41.30 -34.78
C GLU A 44 9.46 41.81 -33.96
N GLN A 45 10.16 40.88 -33.28
CA GLN A 45 11.58 40.51 -33.53
C GLN A 45 12.32 40.04 -32.25
N LYS A 46 12.99 38.88 -32.42
CA LYS A 46 14.33 38.52 -31.91
C LYS A 46 14.54 38.25 -30.40
N LYS A 47 14.82 36.97 -30.11
CA LYS A 47 16.17 36.40 -29.81
C LYS A 47 16.21 35.46 -28.59
N LYS A 48 16.83 34.29 -28.85
CA LYS A 48 17.68 33.48 -27.97
C LYS A 48 17.01 32.76 -26.79
N ARG A 49 16.97 31.43 -26.88
CA ARG A 49 17.97 30.51 -26.27
C ARG A 49 17.40 29.09 -26.29
N MET A 50 18.06 28.21 -27.03
CA MET A 50 17.79 26.76 -27.02
C MET A 50 17.99 26.21 -25.60
N LYS A 51 17.01 25.45 -25.09
CA LYS A 51 17.20 24.42 -24.07
C LYS A 51 16.20 23.28 -24.33
N PRO A 52 16.60 22.03 -24.06
CA PRO A 52 16.08 20.84 -24.72
C PRO A 52 14.65 20.54 -24.29
N ASP A 53 13.87 20.12 -25.29
CA ASP A 53 12.60 19.45 -25.15
C ASP A 53 12.86 18.11 -24.47
N SER A 54 12.88 18.13 -23.14
CA SER A 54 12.64 16.93 -22.35
C SER A 54 11.21 17.09 -21.89
N ASP A 55 10.33 16.35 -22.56
CA ASP A 55 8.93 16.13 -22.22
C ASP A 55 8.86 15.52 -20.81
N VAL A 56 9.16 16.33 -19.79
CA VAL A 56 8.79 16.04 -18.42
C VAL A 56 7.32 16.41 -18.38
N THR A 57 6.50 15.48 -18.89
CA THR A 57 5.06 15.47 -18.69
C THR A 57 4.85 15.89 -17.25
N ARG A 58 4.28 17.09 -17.06
CA ARG A 58 4.21 17.76 -15.76
C ARG A 58 3.20 16.98 -14.93
N LEU A 59 3.64 15.85 -14.36
CA LEU A 59 2.79 14.89 -13.66
C LEU A 59 2.05 15.66 -12.58
N SER A 60 0.74 15.45 -12.52
CA SER A 60 -0.09 16.14 -11.54
C SER A 60 0.45 15.85 -10.12
N PRO A 61 0.29 16.79 -9.17
CA PRO A 61 0.75 16.60 -7.80
C PRO A 61 0.22 15.30 -7.17
N SER A 62 -0.99 14.87 -7.57
CA SER A 62 -1.61 13.62 -7.14
C SER A 62 -0.89 12.38 -7.69
N VAL A 63 -0.52 12.38 -8.98
CA VAL A 63 0.26 11.28 -9.58
C VAL A 63 1.68 11.24 -9.02
N ARG A 64 2.28 12.41 -8.74
CA ARG A 64 3.58 12.50 -8.08
C ARG A 64 3.53 11.89 -6.67
N ASN A 65 2.57 12.30 -5.85
CA ASN A 65 2.39 11.74 -4.50
C ASN A 65 2.12 10.22 -4.52
N GLN A 66 1.37 9.72 -5.51
CA GLN A 66 1.17 8.28 -5.69
C GLN A 66 2.50 7.57 -6.03
N LEU A 67 3.31 8.16 -6.91
CA LEU A 67 4.60 7.59 -7.32
C LEU A 67 5.63 7.60 -6.18
N ASP A 68 5.62 8.63 -5.35
CA ASP A 68 6.45 8.71 -4.14
C ASP A 68 5.98 7.71 -3.08
N SER A 69 4.66 7.50 -2.93
CA SER A 69 4.10 6.48 -2.03
C SER A 69 4.49 5.06 -2.47
N LEU A 70 4.46 4.79 -3.77
CA LEU A 70 4.91 3.53 -4.37
C LEU A 70 6.41 3.31 -4.13
N ALA A 71 7.23 4.34 -4.35
CA ALA A 71 8.67 4.27 -4.12
C ALA A 71 9.03 4.04 -2.64
N ASN A 72 8.21 4.56 -1.72
CA ASN A 72 8.40 4.36 -0.28
C ASN A 72 8.09 2.93 0.18
N MET A 73 7.46 2.09 -0.65
CA MET A 73 7.27 0.67 -0.32
C MET A 73 8.56 -0.14 -0.43
N LYS A 74 9.62 0.39 -1.04
CA LYS A 74 10.91 -0.31 -1.12
C LYS A 74 11.44 -0.62 0.29
N GLY A 75 11.76 -1.89 0.52
CA GLY A 75 12.23 -2.43 1.78
C GLY A 75 11.12 -2.85 2.74
N GLU A 76 9.86 -2.54 2.43
CA GLU A 76 8.71 -2.98 3.23
C GLU A 76 8.38 -4.45 2.94
N GLN A 77 7.92 -5.14 3.99
CA GLN A 77 7.33 -6.46 3.85
C GLN A 77 5.87 -6.31 3.42
N VAL A 78 5.47 -7.11 2.43
CA VAL A 78 4.13 -7.14 1.87
C VAL A 78 3.70 -8.59 1.66
N SER A 79 2.41 -8.83 1.58
CA SER A 79 1.87 -10.11 1.13
C SER A 79 1.81 -10.11 -0.39
N ALA A 80 2.31 -11.17 -1.03
CA ALA A 80 2.33 -11.28 -2.48
C ALA A 80 1.81 -12.62 -2.98
N ARG A 81 0.95 -12.59 -3.99
CA ARG A 81 0.51 -13.80 -4.71
C ARG A 81 1.52 -14.16 -5.78
N VAL A 82 2.20 -15.28 -5.59
CA VAL A 82 3.26 -15.75 -6.51
C VAL A 82 2.74 -16.71 -7.59
N THR A 83 1.53 -17.24 -7.43
CA THR A 83 0.92 -18.15 -8.40
C THR A 83 0.41 -17.43 -9.65
N PRO A 84 0.42 -18.10 -10.83
CA PRO A 84 -0.21 -17.58 -12.05
C PRO A 84 -1.74 -17.50 -11.93
N GLU A 85 -2.41 -16.75 -12.81
CA GLU A 85 -3.87 -16.54 -12.71
C GLU A 85 -4.68 -17.81 -12.96
N ASP A 86 -4.19 -18.70 -13.81
CA ASP A 86 -4.81 -20.00 -14.12
C ASP A 86 -4.53 -21.06 -13.04
N ALA A 87 -3.84 -20.72 -11.95
CA ALA A 87 -3.60 -21.67 -10.87
C ALA A 87 -4.92 -22.12 -10.20
N GLU A 88 -4.94 -23.38 -9.78
CA GLU A 88 -6.07 -23.95 -9.03
C GLU A 88 -6.16 -23.37 -7.62
N LYS A 89 -5.02 -22.95 -7.05
CA LYS A 89 -4.87 -22.40 -5.70
C LYS A 89 -4.04 -21.12 -5.73
N ASP A 90 -4.41 -20.16 -4.90
CA ASP A 90 -3.69 -18.91 -4.70
C ASP A 90 -2.73 -19.04 -3.52
N GLU A 91 -1.42 -18.99 -3.79
CA GLU A 91 -0.40 -19.02 -2.73
C GLU A 91 0.13 -17.61 -2.46
N TRP A 92 0.05 -17.21 -1.20
CA TRP A 92 0.47 -15.89 -0.73
C TRP A 92 1.68 -16.03 0.20
N PHE A 93 2.72 -15.23 -0.06
CA PHE A 93 3.93 -15.23 0.75
C PHE A 93 4.23 -13.84 1.31
N VAL A 94 4.91 -13.80 2.45
CA VAL A 94 5.54 -12.61 3.00
C VAL A 94 6.81 -12.37 2.20
N VAL A 95 6.81 -11.30 1.42
CA VAL A 95 7.93 -10.92 0.58
C VAL A 95 8.39 -9.50 0.91
N LYS A 96 9.64 -9.21 0.62
CA LYS A 96 10.22 -7.88 0.76
C LYS A 96 10.29 -7.18 -0.59
N VAL A 97 9.77 -5.95 -0.68
CA VAL A 97 9.89 -5.16 -1.90
C VAL A 97 11.34 -4.71 -2.09
N ILE A 98 11.98 -5.11 -3.18
CA ILE A 98 13.36 -4.75 -3.51
C ILE A 98 13.40 -3.56 -4.45
N HIS A 99 12.48 -3.52 -5.41
CA HIS A 99 12.40 -2.46 -6.41
C HIS A 99 10.96 -2.25 -6.83
N VAL A 100 10.63 -1.01 -7.22
CA VAL A 100 9.34 -0.63 -7.77
C VAL A 100 9.61 0.12 -9.06
N ASP A 101 9.18 -0.46 -10.17
CA ASP A 101 9.29 0.17 -11.48
C ASP A 101 8.24 1.29 -11.55
N LYS A 102 8.70 2.54 -11.71
CA LYS A 102 7.81 3.71 -11.74
C LYS A 102 7.05 3.85 -13.06
N GLU A 103 7.57 3.25 -14.13
CA GLU A 103 6.99 3.33 -15.47
C GLU A 103 5.91 2.26 -15.64
N THR A 104 6.24 1.00 -15.33
CA THR A 104 5.29 -0.12 -15.46
C THR A 104 4.43 -0.35 -14.23
N ARG A 105 4.76 0.30 -13.09
CA ARG A 105 4.16 0.09 -11.76
C ARG A 105 4.30 -1.34 -11.24
N GLU A 106 5.29 -2.08 -11.73
CA GLU A 106 5.57 -3.43 -11.27
C GLU A 106 6.46 -3.45 -10.03
N PHE A 107 6.25 -4.47 -9.20
CA PHE A 107 6.99 -4.68 -7.96
C PHE A 107 7.96 -5.84 -8.15
N GLU A 108 9.25 -5.57 -7.96
CA GLU A 108 10.23 -6.62 -7.75
C GLU A 108 10.28 -6.94 -6.25
N VAL A 109 9.84 -8.14 -5.91
CA VAL A 109 9.77 -8.62 -4.54
C VAL A 109 10.67 -9.83 -4.34
N LEU A 110 11.11 -10.01 -3.11
CA LEU A 110 11.99 -11.07 -2.69
C LEU A 110 11.33 -11.89 -1.58
N ASP A 111 11.23 -13.20 -1.81
CA ASP A 111 10.86 -14.14 -0.76
C ASP A 111 12.05 -14.37 0.19
N GLU A 112 11.80 -14.17 1.48
CA GLU A 112 12.79 -14.29 2.56
C GLU A 112 12.76 -15.67 3.22
N GLU A 113 11.98 -16.63 2.71
CA GLU A 113 12.02 -18.02 3.20
C GLU A 113 13.47 -18.56 3.11
N PRO A 114 14.05 -19.05 4.23
CA PRO A 114 15.38 -19.65 4.21
C PRO A 114 15.28 -20.94 3.41
N GLY A 115 15.71 -20.89 2.14
CA GLY A 115 15.75 -22.09 1.30
C GLY A 115 16.62 -23.15 1.95
N ASP A 116 16.08 -24.36 2.08
CA ASP A 116 16.85 -25.54 2.45
C ASP A 116 18.10 -25.63 1.58
N GLU A 117 19.26 -25.78 2.22
CA GLU A 117 20.59 -25.48 1.68
C GLU A 117 21.09 -26.40 0.54
N GLU A 118 20.24 -27.14 -0.18
CA GLU A 118 20.72 -28.26 -1.01
C GLU A 118 20.69 -28.15 -2.55
N GLU A 119 20.18 -27.10 -3.20
CA GLU A 119 20.37 -27.04 -4.69
C GLU A 119 20.46 -25.68 -5.39
N SER A 120 20.24 -24.57 -4.69
CA SER A 120 20.64 -23.21 -5.13
C SER A 120 20.25 -22.24 -4.04
N GLY A 121 21.22 -21.67 -3.34
CA GLY A 121 21.05 -20.63 -2.32
C GLY A 121 20.53 -19.30 -2.90
N GLY A 122 19.35 -19.32 -3.51
CA GLY A 122 18.75 -18.23 -4.24
C GLY A 122 17.45 -17.79 -3.60
N GLN A 123 17.54 -16.78 -2.75
CA GLN A 123 16.52 -15.75 -2.55
C GLN A 123 15.60 -15.61 -3.79
N ARG A 124 14.37 -16.13 -3.73
CA ARG A 124 13.46 -16.17 -4.88
C ARG A 124 12.90 -14.79 -5.16
N LYS A 125 13.17 -14.26 -6.36
CA LYS A 125 12.71 -12.94 -6.79
C LYS A 125 11.54 -13.07 -7.76
N TYR A 126 10.51 -12.27 -7.55
CA TYR A 126 9.31 -12.22 -8.38
C TYR A 126 9.09 -10.80 -8.89
N LYS A 127 8.62 -10.67 -10.13
CA LYS A 127 8.08 -9.42 -10.66
C LYS A 127 6.56 -9.54 -10.72
N LEU A 128 5.86 -8.73 -9.94
CA LEU A 128 4.41 -8.84 -9.76
C LEU A 128 3.73 -7.49 -9.97
N PRO A 129 2.53 -7.48 -10.58
CA PRO A 129 1.71 -6.28 -10.65
C PRO A 129 1.14 -5.91 -9.27
N PRO A 130 0.72 -4.65 -9.08
CA PRO A 130 0.16 -4.17 -7.81
C PRO A 130 -1.09 -4.95 -7.37
N SER A 131 -1.84 -5.54 -8.30
CA SER A 131 -3.02 -6.37 -7.99
C SER A 131 -2.71 -7.64 -7.20
N ARG A 132 -1.45 -8.09 -7.21
CA ARG A 132 -0.98 -9.27 -6.48
C ARG A 132 -0.22 -8.90 -5.21
N ILE A 133 -0.18 -7.62 -4.84
CA ILE A 133 0.52 -7.12 -3.67
C ILE A 133 -0.48 -6.54 -2.69
N ILE A 134 -0.44 -7.01 -1.44
CA ILE A 134 -1.24 -6.49 -0.34
C ILE A 134 -0.29 -6.00 0.75
N PRO A 135 -0.26 -4.69 1.03
CA PRO A 135 0.59 -4.15 2.09
C PRO A 135 0.09 -4.59 3.47
N PHE A 136 1.01 -4.89 4.37
CA PHE A 136 0.65 -5.17 5.76
C PHE A 136 0.29 -3.89 6.52
N PRO A 137 -0.59 -3.98 7.54
CA PRO A 137 -0.85 -2.87 8.45
C PRO A 137 0.43 -2.39 9.12
N LYS A 138 0.67 -1.09 9.10
CA LYS A 138 1.83 -0.48 9.78
C LYS A 138 1.48 -0.19 11.22
N ARG A 139 2.35 -0.63 12.15
CA ARG A 139 2.18 -0.35 13.60
C ARG A 139 2.17 1.14 13.92
N THR A 140 2.84 1.95 13.10
CA THR A 140 2.96 3.40 13.26
C THR A 140 1.81 4.19 12.65
N ASP A 141 0.97 3.54 11.83
CA ASP A 141 -0.12 4.20 11.12
C ASP A 141 -1.46 3.51 11.43
N PRO A 142 -2.26 4.05 12.37
CA PRO A 142 -3.54 3.45 12.75
C PRO A 142 -4.57 3.45 11.61
N SER A 143 -4.39 4.26 10.56
CA SER A 143 -5.29 4.29 9.40
C SER A 143 -5.12 3.07 8.49
N SER A 144 -3.92 2.47 8.48
CA SER A 144 -3.62 1.23 7.77
C SER A 144 -4.15 -0.03 8.45
N ILE A 145 -4.60 0.08 9.71
CA ILE A 145 -5.05 -1.06 10.51
C ILE A 145 -6.52 -1.37 10.20
N LEU A 146 -6.72 -2.50 9.52
CA LEU A 146 -8.02 -3.08 9.25
C LEU A 146 -8.56 -3.79 10.50
N ASP A 147 -9.88 -3.66 10.71
CA ASP A 147 -10.59 -4.34 11.77
C ASP A 147 -11.53 -5.38 11.15
N PHE A 148 -11.26 -6.65 11.43
CA PHE A 148 -12.04 -7.78 10.94
C PHE A 148 -12.93 -8.31 12.06
N PRO A 149 -14.26 -8.32 11.89
CA PRO A 149 -15.17 -8.87 12.90
C PRO A 149 -15.09 -10.39 12.95
N PRO A 150 -15.55 -11.02 14.06
CA PRO A 150 -15.70 -12.48 14.13
C PRO A 150 -16.53 -13.04 12.97
N GLY A 151 -16.15 -14.22 12.48
CA GLY A 151 -16.73 -14.88 11.31
C GLY A 151 -16.20 -14.35 9.96
N ARG A 152 -15.38 -13.29 9.94
CA ARG A 152 -14.77 -12.79 8.70
C ARG A 152 -13.60 -13.68 8.28
N HIS A 153 -13.55 -14.04 7.01
CA HIS A 153 -12.37 -14.67 6.42
C HIS A 153 -11.28 -13.64 6.12
N VAL A 154 -10.04 -13.99 6.41
CA VAL A 154 -8.85 -13.15 6.24
C VAL A 154 -7.71 -14.00 5.67
N LEU A 155 -6.67 -13.35 5.15
CA LEU A 155 -5.38 -14.00 4.93
C LEU A 155 -4.47 -13.67 6.11
N ALA A 156 -3.83 -14.69 6.67
CA ALA A 156 -2.97 -14.54 7.83
C ALA A 156 -1.71 -15.37 7.69
N VAL A 157 -0.59 -14.83 8.16
CA VAL A 157 0.68 -15.57 8.20
C VAL A 157 0.57 -16.72 9.20
N TYR A 158 0.81 -17.95 8.76
CA TYR A 158 0.78 -19.08 9.68
C TYR A 158 2.01 -19.03 10.63
N PRO A 159 1.82 -19.22 11.94
CA PRO A 159 2.90 -19.10 12.92
C PRO A 159 4.13 -19.95 12.56
N GLY A 160 5.31 -19.33 12.54
CA GLY A 160 6.57 -20.00 12.21
C GLY A 160 6.88 -20.13 10.71
N THR A 161 6.02 -19.62 9.83
CA THR A 161 6.21 -19.67 8.37
C THR A 161 6.21 -18.27 7.74
N THR A 162 6.53 -18.23 6.46
CA THR A 162 6.46 -17.06 5.56
C THR A 162 5.24 -17.09 4.64
N ALA A 163 4.39 -18.10 4.72
CA ALA A 163 3.19 -18.24 3.91
C ALA A 163 1.94 -17.68 4.62
N LEU A 164 1.00 -17.17 3.83
CA LEU A 164 -0.31 -16.73 4.28
C LEU A 164 -1.38 -17.71 3.81
N TYR A 165 -2.28 -18.05 4.72
CA TYR A 165 -3.38 -18.96 4.48
C TYR A 165 -4.70 -18.30 4.85
N LYS A 166 -5.80 -18.76 4.22
CA LYS A 166 -7.13 -18.36 4.63
C LYS A 166 -7.40 -18.83 6.05
N ALA A 167 -7.93 -17.91 6.84
CA ALA A 167 -8.32 -18.15 8.21
C ALA A 167 -9.62 -17.42 8.52
N THR A 168 -10.32 -17.89 9.54
CA THR A 168 -11.56 -17.30 10.04
C THR A 168 -11.31 -16.62 11.38
N VAL A 169 -11.75 -15.37 11.52
CA VAL A 169 -11.65 -14.63 12.79
C VAL A 169 -12.62 -15.22 13.80
N VAL A 170 -12.12 -15.68 14.94
CA VAL A 170 -12.96 -16.37 15.94
C VAL A 170 -13.44 -15.42 17.02
N GLN A 171 -12.57 -14.51 17.47
CA GLN A 171 -12.84 -13.64 18.62
C GLN A 171 -12.70 -12.15 18.27
N PRO A 172 -13.54 -11.29 18.83
CA PRO A 172 -13.41 -9.85 18.66
C PRO A 172 -12.19 -9.34 19.44
N ARG A 173 -11.46 -8.39 18.86
CA ARG A 173 -10.33 -7.76 19.54
C ARG A 173 -10.80 -6.62 20.44
N LYS A 174 -10.10 -6.41 21.55
CA LYS A 174 -10.38 -5.28 22.47
C LYS A 174 -9.78 -3.98 21.94
N ARG A 175 -8.62 -4.05 21.29
CA ARG A 175 -7.93 -2.93 20.65
C ARG A 175 -7.50 -3.32 19.23
N LYS A 176 -7.40 -2.34 18.34
CA LYS A 176 -6.94 -2.54 16.94
C LYS A 176 -5.53 -3.13 16.83
N THR A 177 -4.70 -2.93 17.84
CA THR A 177 -3.31 -3.41 17.92
C THR A 177 -3.18 -4.77 18.61
N ASP A 178 -4.28 -5.33 19.12
CA ASP A 178 -4.26 -6.65 19.73
C ASP A 178 -4.17 -7.73 18.65
N ASP A 179 -3.70 -8.91 19.05
CA ASP A 179 -3.60 -10.07 18.17
C ASP A 179 -4.99 -10.61 17.83
N TYR A 180 -5.12 -11.17 16.63
CA TYR A 180 -6.31 -11.91 16.22
C TYR A 180 -6.24 -13.34 16.74
N VAL A 181 -7.39 -13.88 17.14
CA VAL A 181 -7.59 -15.32 17.34
C VAL A 181 -8.21 -15.87 16.07
N LEU A 182 -7.47 -16.74 15.37
CA LEU A 182 -7.82 -17.25 14.06
C LEU A 182 -7.87 -18.78 14.06
N GLU A 183 -8.79 -19.33 13.27
CA GLU A 183 -8.83 -20.75 12.88
C GLU A 183 -8.44 -20.84 11.41
N PHE A 184 -7.40 -21.63 11.10
CA PHE A 184 -6.90 -21.81 9.74
C PHE A 184 -7.62 -22.96 9.07
N ASP A 185 -8.14 -22.77 7.86
CA ASP A 185 -8.96 -23.78 7.17
C ASP A 185 -8.17 -25.08 6.84
N ASP A 186 -6.83 -25.06 6.84
CA ASP A 186 -5.97 -26.23 6.55
C ASP A 186 -5.40 -26.93 7.81
N ASP A 187 -5.69 -26.44 9.03
CA ASP A 187 -5.09 -26.93 10.28
C ASP A 187 -6.02 -27.91 11.04
N HIS A 188 -6.75 -28.77 10.32
CA HIS A 188 -7.68 -29.72 10.94
C HIS A 188 -6.95 -30.79 11.76
N GLU A 189 -7.36 -30.96 13.01
CA GLU A 189 -6.92 -32.07 13.86
C GLU A 189 -7.61 -33.39 13.48
N GLU A 190 -7.17 -34.50 14.08
CA GLU A 190 -7.71 -35.84 13.83
C GLU A 190 -9.22 -35.96 14.17
N ASP A 191 -9.71 -35.11 15.08
CA ASP A 191 -11.14 -34.97 15.45
C ASP A 191 -11.92 -34.01 14.52
N GLY A 192 -11.27 -33.45 13.49
CA GLY A 192 -11.86 -32.48 12.56
C GLY A 192 -11.96 -31.05 13.10
N SER A 193 -11.53 -30.81 14.35
CA SER A 193 -11.51 -29.48 14.98
C SER A 193 -10.40 -28.60 14.40
N LEU A 194 -10.60 -27.28 14.37
CA LEU A 194 -9.59 -26.29 13.98
C LEU A 194 -9.01 -25.63 15.23
N PRO A 195 -7.69 -25.67 15.46
CA PRO A 195 -7.07 -25.05 16.61
C PRO A 195 -7.05 -23.53 16.47
N GLN A 196 -7.25 -22.85 17.60
CA GLN A 196 -7.18 -21.38 17.66
C GLN A 196 -5.73 -20.91 17.77
N ARG A 197 -5.31 -20.08 16.81
CA ARG A 197 -3.96 -19.50 16.75
C ARG A 197 -4.02 -17.99 17.00
N LEU A 198 -3.06 -17.49 17.78
CA LEU A 198 -2.86 -16.06 17.97
C LEU A 198 -1.95 -15.52 16.86
N VAL A 199 -2.45 -14.57 16.08
CA VAL A 199 -1.69 -13.94 14.98
C VAL A 199 -1.68 -12.42 15.17
N PRO A 200 -0.50 -11.77 15.17
CA PRO A 200 -0.41 -10.33 15.30
C PRO A 200 -1.17 -9.59 14.21
N PHE A 201 -1.82 -8.47 14.56
CA PHE A 201 -2.65 -7.71 13.61
C PHE A 201 -1.93 -7.29 12.32
N HIS A 202 -0.64 -6.98 12.42
CA HIS A 202 0.19 -6.56 11.29
C HIS A 202 0.68 -7.74 10.43
N ARG A 203 0.20 -8.96 10.71
CA ARG A 203 0.37 -10.17 9.89
C ARG A 203 -0.97 -10.72 9.38
N VAL A 204 -2.03 -9.91 9.48
CA VAL A 204 -3.37 -10.24 8.99
C VAL A 204 -3.77 -9.19 7.96
N VAL A 205 -4.23 -9.64 6.80
CA VAL A 205 -4.68 -8.80 5.71
C VAL A 205 -6.06 -9.24 5.21
N ALA A 206 -6.72 -8.38 4.44
CA ALA A 206 -8.01 -8.71 3.85
C ALA A 206 -7.85 -9.87 2.85
N LEU A 207 -8.79 -10.82 2.88
CA LEU A 207 -8.88 -11.85 1.85
C LEU A 207 -9.33 -11.21 0.53
N PRO A 208 -8.54 -11.31 -0.56
CA PRO A 208 -8.91 -10.79 -1.87
C PRO A 208 -10.18 -11.44 -2.41
N GLU A 209 -10.96 -10.67 -3.17
CA GLU A 209 -12.12 -11.20 -3.85
C GLU A 209 -11.69 -12.25 -4.88
N GLY A 210 -12.35 -13.42 -4.86
CA GLY A 210 -12.04 -14.52 -5.77
C GLY A 210 -10.85 -15.40 -5.35
N HIS A 211 -10.31 -15.25 -4.12
CA HIS A 211 -9.26 -16.12 -3.59
C HIS A 211 -9.68 -17.61 -3.65
N ARG A 212 -8.81 -18.43 -4.23
CA ARG A 212 -8.99 -19.87 -4.44
C ARG A 212 -8.08 -20.62 -3.48
N GLN A 213 -8.65 -21.42 -2.58
CA GLN A 213 -7.91 -22.29 -1.65
C GLN A 213 -8.48 -23.71 -1.71
#